data_AF-A0AA42YP95-F1
#
_entry.id   AF-A0AA42YP95-F1
#
_cell.length_a   1.000
_cell.length_b   1.000
_cell.length_c   1.000
_cell.angle_alpha   90.00
_cell.angle_beta   90.00
_cell.angle_gamma   90.00
#
_symmetry.space_group_name_H-M   'P 1'
#
loop_
_entity.id
_entity.type
_entity.pdbx_description
1 polymer ?
#
loop_
_entity_poly.entity_id
_entity_poly.type
_entity_poly.pdbx_seq_one_letter_code
_entity_poly.pdbx_strand_id
1 'polypeptide(L)'
;MNPFKICTKCAYTWRDIDDFLQDPFICLVGFQANLTENKPGLYLFNHILEEDLCDTTLSVDVETFFSLYKGTMFKDLKFKSPECEGHCTRVEDLARCPVECKNAVAREIMQAFSKC
;
A
#
# COMPACT_ATOMS: atom_id res chain seq x y z
N MET A 1 8.70 22.89 -5.49
CA MET A 1 7.86 21.68 -5.46
C MET A 1 8.26 20.90 -4.22
N ASN A 2 7.29 20.46 -3.43
CA ASN A 2 7.56 19.58 -2.30
C ASN A 2 7.73 18.14 -2.83
N PRO A 3 8.70 17.37 -2.33
CA PRO A 3 8.86 15.99 -2.76
C PRO A 3 7.64 15.16 -2.36
N PHE A 4 7.36 14.12 -3.14
CA PHE A 4 6.33 13.14 -2.81
C PHE A 4 6.61 12.48 -1.46
N LYS A 5 7.84 11.99 -1.26
CA LYS A 5 8.23 11.34 -0.01
C LYS A 5 9.73 11.47 0.23
N ILE A 6 10.11 11.49 1.49
CA ILE A 6 11.51 11.49 1.93
C ILE A 6 11.70 10.32 2.90
N CYS A 7 12.72 9.51 2.68
CA CYS A 7 13.11 8.45 3.61
C CYS A 7 13.63 9.09 4.89
N THR A 8 13.03 8.77 6.04
CA THR A 8 13.45 9.32 7.33
C THR A 8 14.77 8.74 7.84
N LYS A 9 15.23 7.60 7.30
CA LYS A 9 16.50 6.96 7.67
C LYS A 9 17.70 7.51 6.90
N CYS A 10 17.62 7.56 5.57
CA CYS A 10 18.75 7.94 4.70
C CYS A 10 18.56 9.26 3.93
N ALA A 11 17.45 9.97 4.14
CA ALA A 11 17.09 11.21 3.45
C ALA A 11 16.94 11.12 1.92
N TYR A 12 16.94 9.91 1.33
CA TYR A 12 16.59 9.72 -0.07
C TYR A 12 15.21 10.32 -0.36
N THR A 13 15.09 10.99 -1.49
CA THR A 13 13.93 11.82 -1.82
C THR A 13 13.30 11.34 -3.12
N TRP A 14 12.06 10.87 -3.04
CA TRP A 14 11.23 10.58 -4.21
C TRP A 14 10.46 11.85 -4.59
N ARG A 15 10.65 12.28 -5.83
CA ARG A 15 10.10 13.57 -6.32
C ARG A 15 8.61 13.48 -6.59
N ASP A 16 8.17 12.39 -7.18
CA ASP A 16 6.77 12.10 -7.53
C ASP A 16 6.46 10.61 -7.31
N ILE A 17 5.23 10.21 -7.63
CA ILE A 17 4.75 8.82 -7.48
C ILE A 17 5.49 7.89 -8.44
N ASP A 18 5.80 8.32 -9.67
CA ASP A 18 6.46 7.47 -10.66
C ASP A 18 7.91 7.18 -10.23
N ASP A 19 8.62 8.17 -9.69
CA ASP A 19 9.95 8.05 -9.08
C ASP A 19 9.95 7.00 -7.94
N PHE A 20 8.89 6.98 -7.11
CA PHE A 20 8.73 6.00 -6.04
C PHE A 20 8.42 4.58 -6.54
N LEU A 21 7.59 4.45 -7.58
CA LEU A 21 7.17 3.16 -8.13
C LEU A 21 8.23 2.49 -9.00
N GLN A 22 9.14 3.26 -9.59
CA GLN A 22 10.24 2.76 -10.40
C GLN A 22 11.51 2.43 -9.58
N ASP A 23 11.54 2.80 -8.30
CA ASP A 23 12.69 2.56 -7.43
C ASP A 23 12.85 1.05 -7.15
N PRO A 24 13.95 0.40 -7.60
CA PRO A 24 14.17 -1.03 -7.38
C PRO A 24 14.46 -1.38 -5.92
N PHE A 25 14.76 -0.39 -5.08
CA PHE A 25 15.06 -0.57 -3.66
C PHE A 25 13.82 -0.41 -2.78
N ILE A 26 12.64 -0.19 -3.39
CA ILE A 26 11.35 -0.14 -2.73
C ILE A 26 10.55 -1.40 -3.06
N CYS A 27 10.09 -2.09 -2.03
CA CYS A 27 9.19 -3.23 -2.18
C CYS A 27 8.08 -3.21 -1.14
N LEU A 28 6.88 -3.63 -1.55
CA LEU A 28 5.72 -3.75 -0.70
C LEU A 28 5.89 -4.93 0.26
N VAL A 29 5.79 -4.67 1.55
CA VAL A 29 5.88 -5.69 2.62
C VAL A 29 4.54 -5.90 3.32
N GLY A 30 3.61 -4.95 3.24
CA GLY A 30 2.35 -5.08 3.96
C GLY A 30 1.25 -4.10 3.58
N PHE A 31 0.04 -4.42 3.98
CA PHE A 31 -1.13 -3.57 3.91
C PHE A 31 -1.83 -3.52 5.26
N GLN A 32 -1.76 -2.36 5.92
CA GLN A 32 -2.52 -2.08 7.13
C GLN A 32 -3.91 -1.56 6.75
N ALA A 33 -4.84 -2.49 6.60
CA ALA A 33 -6.22 -2.18 6.25
C ALA A 33 -6.91 -1.33 7.31
N ASN A 34 -7.75 -0.39 6.88
CA ASN A 34 -8.68 0.26 7.77
C ASN A 34 -9.95 -0.59 7.89
N LEU A 35 -10.32 -0.94 9.11
CA LEU A 35 -11.50 -1.76 9.40
C LEU A 35 -12.70 -0.89 9.81
N THR A 36 -12.66 0.40 9.48
CA THR A 36 -13.73 1.38 9.64
C THR A 36 -13.97 2.13 8.33
N GLU A 37 -15.15 2.71 8.16
CA GLU A 37 -15.54 3.35 6.91
C GLU A 37 -14.84 4.69 6.65
N ASN A 38 -14.33 5.35 7.70
CA ASN A 38 -14.01 6.78 7.64
C ASN A 38 -12.60 7.13 7.13
N LYS A 39 -11.71 6.15 6.93
CA LYS A 39 -10.32 6.41 6.50
C LYS A 39 -9.78 5.32 5.58
N PRO A 40 -8.82 5.63 4.70
CA PRO A 40 -8.10 4.64 3.92
C PRO A 40 -7.14 3.83 4.81
N GLY A 41 -6.66 2.70 4.29
CA GLY A 41 -5.56 1.97 4.91
C GLY A 41 -4.19 2.55 4.52
N LEU A 42 -3.14 1.91 4.99
CA LEU A 42 -1.74 2.24 4.67
C LEU A 42 -1.08 1.07 3.93
N TYR A 43 -0.35 1.37 2.87
CA TYR A 43 0.66 0.45 2.35
C TYR A 43 1.96 0.63 3.10
N LEU A 44 2.64 -0.48 3.36
CA LEU A 44 3.93 -0.54 4.00
C LEU A 44 4.97 -1.00 2.98
N PHE A 45 5.98 -0.18 2.76
CA PHE A 45 7.07 -0.44 1.84
C PHE A 45 8.39 -0.49 2.59
N ASN A 46 9.22 -1.48 2.32
CA ASN A 46 10.61 -1.42 2.76
C ASN A 46 11.44 -0.65 1.75
N HIS A 47 12.32 0.21 2.24
CA HIS A 47 13.40 0.84 1.48
C HIS A 47 14.71 0.18 1.89
N ILE A 48 15.23 -0.68 1.02
CA ILE A 48 16.37 -1.56 1.29
C ILE A 48 17.51 -1.18 0.35
N LEU A 49 18.53 -0.53 0.88
CA LEU A 49 19.77 -0.25 0.16
C LEU A 49 20.84 -1.25 0.61
N GLU A 50 21.79 -1.52 -0.29
CA GLU A 50 22.96 -2.36 0.03
C GLU A 50 23.79 -1.77 1.19
N GLU A 51 24.61 -2.61 1.81
CA GLU A 51 25.59 -2.22 2.83
C GLU A 51 24.99 -1.48 4.06
N ASP A 52 23.79 -1.87 4.50
CA ASP A 52 23.07 -1.31 5.66
C ASP A 52 22.76 0.21 5.59
N LEU A 53 22.93 0.83 4.42
CA LEU A 53 22.69 2.26 4.22
C LEU A 53 21.24 2.65 4.49
N CYS A 54 20.29 1.77 4.15
CA CYS A 54 18.90 1.93 4.50
C CYS A 54 18.21 0.57 4.60
N ASP A 55 17.48 0.39 5.67
CA ASP A 55 16.57 -0.74 5.90
C ASP A 55 15.50 -0.19 6.83
N THR A 56 14.46 0.37 6.25
CA THR A 56 13.38 1.04 6.97
C THR A 56 12.06 0.80 6.27
N THR A 57 10.98 0.84 7.04
CA THR A 57 9.63 0.72 6.52
C THR A 57 8.97 2.09 6.43
N LEU A 58 8.40 2.38 5.27
CA LEU A 58 7.68 3.58 4.95
C LEU A 58 6.19 3.27 4.84
N SER A 59 5.36 4.08 5.47
CA SER A 59 3.91 4.03 5.28
C SER A 59 3.45 5.07 4.26
N VAL A 60 2.53 4.68 3.38
CA VAL A 60 1.90 5.58 2.39
C VAL A 60 0.40 5.31 2.39
N ASP A 61 -0.41 6.37 2.41
CA ASP A 61 -1.86 6.27 2.32
C ASP A 61 -2.28 5.63 0.99
N VAL A 62 -3.21 4.68 1.05
CA VAL A 62 -3.75 4.00 -0.14
C VAL A 62 -4.32 5.01 -1.15
N GLU A 63 -4.95 6.08 -0.68
CA GLU A 63 -5.57 7.13 -1.50
C GLU A 63 -4.60 7.77 -2.49
N THR A 64 -3.31 7.83 -2.12
CA THR A 64 -2.22 8.31 -2.97
C THR A 64 -2.20 7.58 -4.32
N PHE A 65 -2.57 6.31 -4.34
CA PHE A 65 -2.45 5.43 -5.50
C PHE A 65 -3.79 5.16 -6.20
N PHE A 66 -4.88 5.85 -5.83
CA PHE A 66 -6.18 5.67 -6.46
C PHE A 66 -6.18 5.91 -7.97
N SER A 67 -5.28 6.76 -8.48
CA SER A 67 -5.12 7.01 -9.93
C SER A 67 -4.67 5.77 -10.72
N LEU A 68 -4.01 4.81 -10.04
CA LEU A 68 -3.59 3.54 -10.62
C LEU A 68 -4.78 2.58 -10.83
N TYR A 69 -5.85 2.73 -10.05
CA TYR A 69 -7.01 1.86 -10.14
C TYR A 69 -7.92 2.23 -11.31
N LYS A 70 -8.32 1.23 -12.09
CA LYS A 70 -9.21 1.38 -13.25
C LYS A 70 -10.58 0.72 -13.06
N GLY A 71 -10.82 0.10 -11.90
CA GLY A 71 -12.08 -0.58 -11.60
C GLY A 71 -13.09 0.29 -10.85
N THR A 72 -14.14 -0.35 -10.35
CA THR A 72 -15.21 0.29 -9.59
C THR A 72 -14.78 0.57 -8.15
N MET A 73 -14.92 1.82 -7.70
CA MET A 73 -14.69 2.16 -6.31
C MET A 73 -15.83 1.64 -5.43
N PHE A 74 -15.50 0.80 -4.45
CA PHE A 74 -16.45 0.34 -3.44
C PHE A 74 -16.33 1.17 -2.16
N LYS A 75 -17.46 1.58 -1.59
CA LYS A 75 -17.48 2.36 -0.33
C LYS A 75 -17.74 1.48 0.90
N ASP A 76 -18.47 0.39 0.71
CA ASP A 76 -18.94 -0.45 1.81
C ASP A 76 -17.81 -1.33 2.36
N LEU A 77 -17.74 -1.42 3.68
CA LEU A 77 -16.85 -2.35 4.36
C LEU A 77 -17.58 -3.67 4.63
N LYS A 78 -17.13 -4.75 3.99
CA LYS A 78 -17.67 -6.11 4.20
C LYS A 78 -16.98 -6.87 5.34
N PHE A 79 -16.14 -6.22 6.15
CA PHE A 79 -15.36 -6.87 7.20
C PHE A 79 -16.27 -7.61 8.21
N LYS A 80 -15.92 -8.85 8.55
CA LYS A 80 -16.71 -9.78 9.40
C LYS A 80 -18.08 -10.21 8.84
N SER A 81 -18.45 -9.81 7.63
CA SER A 81 -19.59 -10.42 6.95
C SER A 81 -19.31 -11.88 6.58
N PRO A 82 -20.33 -12.71 6.32
CA PRO A 82 -20.15 -14.09 5.85
C PRO A 82 -19.35 -14.22 4.55
N GLU A 83 -19.29 -13.16 3.74
CA GLU A 83 -18.54 -13.12 2.47
C GLU A 83 -17.05 -12.79 2.69
N CYS A 84 -16.66 -12.31 3.88
CA CYS A 84 -15.30 -11.83 4.14
C CYS A 84 -14.33 -12.96 4.47
N GLU A 85 -13.32 -13.14 3.62
CA GLU A 85 -12.26 -14.14 3.79
C GLU A 85 -11.17 -13.75 4.80
N GLY A 86 -11.27 -12.57 5.42
CA GLY A 86 -10.39 -12.18 6.52
C GLY A 86 -8.98 -11.72 6.12
N HIS A 87 -8.66 -11.55 4.83
CA HIS A 87 -7.35 -11.09 4.37
C HIS A 87 -6.82 -9.84 5.09
N CYS A 88 -7.71 -8.91 5.44
CA CYS A 88 -7.37 -7.66 6.12
C CYS A 88 -6.91 -7.81 7.58
N THR A 89 -6.93 -9.03 8.13
CA THR A 89 -6.49 -9.31 9.51
C THR A 89 -4.98 -9.51 9.64
N ARG A 90 -4.29 -9.76 8.53
CA ARG A 90 -2.85 -10.00 8.47
C ARG A 90 -2.21 -8.96 7.56
N VAL A 91 -1.21 -8.25 8.06
CA VAL A 91 -0.58 -7.14 7.34
C VAL A 91 0.23 -7.65 6.16
N GLU A 92 0.88 -8.80 6.33
CA GLU A 92 1.68 -9.50 5.32
C GLU A 92 0.84 -10.27 4.29
N ASP A 93 -0.49 -10.34 4.46
CA ASP A 93 -1.37 -10.93 3.46
C ASP A 93 -1.59 -9.94 2.31
N LEU A 94 -0.81 -10.14 1.25
CA LEU A 94 -0.82 -9.34 0.02
C LEU A 94 -1.68 -9.97 -1.09
N ALA A 95 -2.62 -10.86 -0.76
CA ALA A 95 -3.55 -11.42 -1.73
C ALA A 95 -4.63 -10.40 -2.15
N ARG A 96 -5.15 -10.59 -3.37
CA ARG A 96 -6.39 -9.94 -3.83
C ARG A 96 -7.56 -10.38 -2.94
N CYS A 97 -8.58 -9.55 -2.83
CA CYS A 97 -9.84 -9.92 -2.21
C CYS A 97 -10.93 -9.95 -3.29
N PRO A 98 -11.67 -11.06 -3.46
CA PRO A 98 -12.68 -11.19 -4.52
C PRO A 98 -14.00 -10.47 -4.19
N VAL A 99 -14.15 -10.00 -2.95
CA VAL A 99 -15.39 -9.38 -2.46
C VAL A 99 -15.44 -7.91 -2.86
N GLU A 100 -16.60 -7.44 -3.32
CA GLU A 100 -16.88 -6.01 -3.56
C GLU A 100 -16.90 -5.23 -2.24
N CYS A 101 -15.71 -4.90 -1.76
CA CYS A 101 -15.42 -4.29 -0.48
C CYS A 101 -14.47 -3.11 -0.68
N LYS A 102 -14.61 -2.07 0.13
CA LYS A 102 -13.71 -0.92 0.14
C LYS A 102 -12.22 -1.32 0.14
N ASN A 103 -11.84 -2.30 0.97
CA ASN A 103 -10.46 -2.77 1.06
C ASN A 103 -10.03 -3.66 -0.13
N ALA A 104 -10.96 -4.17 -0.95
CA ALA A 104 -10.62 -4.91 -2.16
C ALA A 104 -10.00 -4.01 -3.23
N VAL A 105 -10.44 -2.74 -3.32
CA VAL A 105 -9.82 -1.74 -4.18
C VAL A 105 -8.34 -1.54 -3.82
N ALA A 106 -8.06 -1.35 -2.52
CA ALA A 106 -6.69 -1.25 -2.02
C ALA A 106 -5.88 -2.52 -2.34
N ARG A 107 -6.49 -3.70 -2.22
CA ARG A 107 -5.83 -4.97 -2.52
C ARG A 107 -5.56 -5.19 -3.99
N GLU A 108 -6.34 -4.59 -4.88
CA GLU A 108 -6.06 -4.64 -6.32
C GLU A 108 -4.95 -3.67 -6.71
N ILE A 109 -4.99 -2.42 -6.20
CA ILE A 109 -3.95 -1.41 -6.46
C ILE A 109 -2.56 -1.94 -6.10
N MET A 110 -2.43 -2.60 -4.95
CA MET A 110 -1.12 -3.06 -4.46
C MET A 110 -0.49 -4.16 -5.32
N GLN A 111 -1.25 -4.77 -6.24
CA GLN A 111 -0.70 -5.73 -7.20
C GLN A 111 0.15 -5.07 -8.29
N ALA A 112 0.13 -3.74 -8.39
CA ALA A 112 1.01 -2.98 -9.28
C ALA A 112 2.43 -2.79 -8.69
N PHE A 113 2.66 -3.15 -7.43
CA PHE A 113 3.94 -2.92 -6.74
C PHE A 113 4.79 -4.18 -6.72
N SER A 114 6.11 -4.00 -6.80
CA SER A 114 7.09 -5.04 -6.47
C SER A 114 6.90 -5.48 -5.03
N LYS A 115 6.92 -6.80 -4.77
CA LYS A 115 6.81 -7.36 -3.42
C LYS A 115 8.21 -7.69 -2.91
N CYS A 116 8.42 -7.52 -1.61
CA CYS A 116 9.47 -8.24 -0.93
C CYS A 116 9.03 -9.73 -0.84
#